data_AF-A0A0F8Y5H9-F1
#
_entry.id   AF-A0A0F8Y5H9-F1
#
_cell.length_a   1.000
_cell.length_b   1.000
_cell.length_c   1.000
_cell.angle_alpha   90.00
_cell.angle_beta   90.00
_cell.angle_gamma   90.00
#
_symmetry.space_group_name_H-M   'P 1'
#
loop_
_entity.id
_entity.type
_entity.pdbx_description
1 polymer ?
#
loop_
_entity_poly.entity_id
_entity_poly.type
_entity_poly.pdbx_seq_one_letter_code
_entity_poly.pdbx_strand_id
1 'polypeptide(L)'
;MRILRTNTKEAKRRIKRILNRKTLLEDKRLEKKVKEIIEDVRKKGNKALLRYTKRFDGVSLSSKRLKVSKREIEEARRLVDKDFIKALKKAYQ
;
A
#
# COMPACT_ATOMS: atom_id res chain seq x y z
N MET A 1 -15.95 18.79 11.21
CA MET A 1 -16.87 18.24 10.18
C MET A 1 -17.47 19.41 9.39
N ARG A 2 -17.62 19.33 8.06
CA ARG A 2 -18.16 20.46 7.27
C ARG A 2 -19.54 20.10 6.72
N ILE A 3 -20.54 20.92 7.06
CA ILE A 3 -21.94 20.72 6.68
C ILE A 3 -22.18 21.45 5.34
N LEU A 4 -22.77 20.75 4.37
CA LEU A 4 -23.13 21.31 3.06
C LEU A 4 -24.66 21.38 2.93
N ARG A 5 -25.19 22.55 2.56
CA ARG A 5 -26.61 22.75 2.25
C ARG A 5 -26.84 22.59 0.74
N THR A 6 -27.46 21.49 0.33
CA THR A 6 -27.57 21.03 -1.07
C THR A 6 -28.30 21.99 -2.02
N ASN A 7 -29.11 22.89 -1.46
CA ASN A 7 -29.81 23.94 -2.21
C ASN A 7 -28.90 25.11 -2.64
N THR A 8 -27.64 25.17 -2.18
CA THR A 8 -26.71 26.24 -2.57
C THR A 8 -25.88 25.89 -3.81
N LYS A 9 -25.58 26.91 -4.63
CA LYS A 9 -24.67 26.77 -5.78
C LYS A 9 -23.27 26.34 -5.35
N GLU A 10 -22.81 26.77 -4.18
CA GLU A 10 -21.54 26.36 -3.58
C GLU A 10 -21.53 24.87 -3.22
N ALA A 11 -22.58 24.36 -2.57
CA ALA A 11 -22.68 22.94 -2.26
C ALA A 11 -22.70 22.08 -3.54
N LYS A 12 -23.45 22.48 -4.58
CA LYS A 12 -23.46 21.79 -5.87
C LYS A 12 -22.06 21.73 -6.50
N ARG A 13 -21.32 22.85 -6.50
CA ARG A 13 -19.92 22.90 -6.96
C ARG A 13 -19.00 21.99 -6.15
N ARG A 14 -19.17 21.99 -4.82
CA ARG A 14 -18.35 21.18 -3.92
C ARG A 14 -18.62 19.69 -4.10
N ILE A 15 -19.88 19.28 -4.17
CA ILE A 15 -20.30 17.91 -4.43
C ILE A 15 -19.72 17.45 -5.78
N LYS A 16 -19.87 18.26 -6.84
CA LYS A 16 -19.26 17.96 -8.15
C LYS A 16 -17.75 17.76 -8.04
N ARG A 17 -17.04 18.56 -7.24
CA ARG A 17 -15.60 18.39 -6.99
C ARG A 17 -15.27 17.13 -6.19
N ILE A 18 -16.16 16.69 -5.29
CA ILE A 18 -15.99 15.47 -4.49
C ILE A 18 -16.19 14.24 -5.37
N LEU A 19 -17.23 14.26 -6.20
CA LEU A 19 -17.53 13.21 -7.18
C LEU A 19 -16.46 13.13 -8.26
N ASN A 20 -15.98 14.28 -8.73
CA ASN A 20 -14.92 14.38 -9.74
C ASN A 20 -13.52 14.50 -9.11
N ARG A 21 -13.32 13.99 -7.89
CA ARG A 21 -11.95 13.88 -7.37
C ARG A 21 -11.22 12.93 -8.30
N LYS A 22 -10.35 13.49 -9.15
CA LYS A 22 -9.44 12.68 -9.96
C LYS A 22 -8.73 11.71 -9.04
N THR A 23 -8.95 10.43 -9.28
CA THR A 23 -8.20 9.37 -8.64
C THR A 23 -6.79 9.37 -9.24
N LEU A 24 -5.82 8.84 -8.50
CA LEU A 24 -4.43 8.73 -8.97
C LEU A 24 -4.30 7.96 -10.30
N LEU A 25 -5.35 7.25 -10.71
CA LEU A 25 -5.45 6.46 -11.94
C LEU A 25 -5.38 7.30 -13.22
N GLU A 26 -5.68 8.61 -13.17
CA GLU A 26 -5.58 9.49 -14.34
C GLU A 26 -4.21 10.21 -14.47
N ASP A 27 -3.28 9.99 -13.54
CA ASP A 27 -1.95 10.60 -13.61
C ASP A 27 -1.02 9.80 -14.54
N LYS A 28 -0.96 10.23 -15.81
CA LYS A 28 -0.06 9.63 -16.83
C LYS A 28 1.42 9.59 -16.40
N ARG A 29 1.87 10.51 -15.54
CA ARG A 29 3.26 10.51 -15.06
C ARG A 29 3.47 9.40 -14.04
N LEU A 30 2.49 9.17 -13.16
CA LEU A 30 2.50 8.05 -12.23
C LEU A 30 2.43 6.72 -12.98
N GLU A 31 1.52 6.60 -13.95
CA GLU A 31 1.39 5.40 -14.80
C GLU A 31 2.72 5.06 -15.48
N LYS A 32 3.38 6.05 -16.11
CA LYS A 32 4.68 5.87 -16.75
C LYS A 32 5.73 5.34 -15.76
N LYS A 33 5.83 5.93 -14.56
CA LYS A 33 6.78 5.49 -13.52
C LYS A 33 6.51 4.06 -13.08
N VAL A 34 5.25 3.68 -12.87
CA VAL A 34 4.88 2.31 -12.48
C VAL A 34 5.24 1.32 -13.59
N LYS A 35 4.95 1.66 -14.85
CA LYS A 35 5.31 0.84 -16.01
C LYS A 35 6.82 0.59 -16.10
N GLU A 36 7.63 1.61 -15.86
CA GLU A 36 9.10 1.48 -15.82
C GLU A 36 9.57 0.52 -14.72
N ILE A 37 8.97 0.58 -13.51
CA ILE A 37 9.29 -0.33 -12.41
C ILE A 37 8.95 -1.78 -12.78
N ILE A 38 7.74 -2.02 -13.31
CA ILE A 38 7.30 -3.35 -13.72
C ILE A 38 8.23 -3.93 -14.79
N GLU A 39 8.57 -3.13 -15.81
CA GLU A 39 9.48 -3.55 -16.88
C GLU A 39 10.88 -3.87 -16.35
N ASP A 40 11.40 -3.09 -15.41
CA ASP A 40 12.71 -3.34 -14.83
C ASP A 40 12.73 -4.61 -13.97
N VAL A 41 11.68 -4.85 -13.18
CA VAL A 41 11.52 -6.10 -12.41
C VAL A 41 11.37 -7.29 -13.34
N ARG A 42 10.60 -7.17 -14.43
CA ARG A 42 10.46 -8.23 -15.44
C ARG A 42 11.80 -8.60 -16.07
N LYS A 43 12.65 -7.61 -16.38
CA LYS A 43 13.95 -7.83 -17.05
C LYS A 43 15.07 -8.25 -16.11
N LYS A 44 15.07 -7.78 -14.85
CA LYS A 44 16.22 -7.93 -13.92
C LYS A 44 15.89 -8.69 -12.63
N GLY A 45 14.64 -9.12 -12.46
CA GLY A 45 14.18 -9.93 -11.33
C GLY A 45 14.55 -9.35 -9.96
N ASN A 46 15.09 -10.21 -9.09
CA ASN A 46 15.41 -9.85 -7.70
C ASN A 46 16.39 -8.67 -7.57
N LYS A 47 17.28 -8.45 -8.55
CA LYS A 47 18.20 -7.29 -8.51
C LYS A 47 17.43 -5.96 -8.57
N ALA A 48 16.40 -5.90 -9.41
CA ALA A 48 15.51 -4.74 -9.47
C ALA A 48 14.64 -4.64 -8.23
N LEU A 49 14.05 -5.75 -7.79
CA LEU A 49 13.21 -5.79 -6.60
C LEU A 49 13.96 -5.24 -5.37
N LEU A 50 15.15 -5.77 -5.06
CA LEU A 50 15.96 -5.31 -3.92
C LEU A 50 16.33 -3.82 -4.01
N ARG A 51 16.59 -3.31 -5.22
CA ARG A 51 16.88 -1.90 -5.43
C ARG A 51 15.67 -1.01 -5.15
N TYR A 52 14.48 -1.43 -5.59
CA TYR A 52 13.24 -0.70 -5.31
C TYR A 52 12.81 -0.82 -3.84
N THR A 53 12.98 -1.98 -3.21
CA THR A 53 12.80 -2.16 -1.76
C THR A 53 13.69 -1.20 -0.97
N LYS A 54 14.99 -1.10 -1.30
CA LYS A 54 15.86 -0.11 -0.65
C LYS A 54 15.39 1.33 -0.86
N ARG A 55 14.93 1.65 -2.08
CA ARG A 55 14.52 3.00 -2.45
C ARG A 55 13.22 3.45 -1.76
N PHE A 56 12.23 2.57 -1.70
CA PHE A 56 10.89 2.93 -1.24
C PHE A 56 10.63 2.53 0.21
N ASP A 57 11.19 1.41 0.67
CA ASP A 57 10.99 0.89 2.03
C ASP A 57 12.18 1.19 2.95
N GLY A 58 13.29 1.71 2.40
CA GLY A 58 14.48 2.11 3.17
C GLY A 58 15.34 0.95 3.68
N VAL A 59 14.98 -0.30 3.38
CA VAL A 59 15.69 -1.49 3.90
C VAL A 59 16.58 -2.14 2.85
N SER A 60 17.79 -2.54 3.25
CA SER A 60 18.71 -3.29 2.39
C SER A 60 18.61 -4.78 2.72
N LEU A 61 18.10 -5.57 1.76
CA LEU A 61 17.94 -7.02 1.90
C LEU A 61 18.87 -7.76 0.95
N SER A 62 19.13 -9.03 1.26
CA SER A 62 19.67 -9.98 0.30
C SER A 62 18.53 -10.79 -0.32
N SER A 63 18.74 -11.39 -1.49
CA SER A 63 17.71 -12.21 -2.15
C SER A 63 17.18 -13.35 -1.27
N LYS A 64 18.01 -13.87 -0.35
CA LYS A 64 17.62 -14.94 0.61
C LYS A 64 16.66 -14.45 1.70
N ARG A 65 16.60 -13.13 1.96
CA ARG A 65 15.78 -12.50 3.00
C ARG A 65 14.50 -11.85 2.48
N LEU A 66 14.17 -12.03 1.21
CA LEU A 66 12.91 -11.53 0.64
C LEU A 66 11.68 -12.23 1.23
N LYS A 67 11.83 -13.48 1.67
CA LYS A 67 10.75 -14.27 2.27
C LYS A 67 10.98 -14.37 3.77
N VAL A 68 9.94 -14.06 4.55
CA VAL A 68 9.92 -14.31 5.99
C VAL A 68 9.90 -15.81 6.24
N SER A 69 10.78 -16.28 7.13
CA SER A 69 10.89 -17.69 7.48
C SER A 69 9.75 -18.14 8.39
N LYS A 70 9.46 -19.46 8.39
CA LYS A 70 8.49 -20.04 9.33
C LYS A 70 8.87 -19.75 10.79
N ARG A 71 10.17 -19.80 11.08
CA ARG A 71 10.71 -19.53 12.42
C ARG A 71 10.42 -18.11 12.88
N GLU A 72 10.67 -17.10 12.04
CA GLU A 72 10.34 -15.69 12.36
C GLU A 72 8.84 -15.51 12.63
N ILE A 73 7.97 -16.21 11.89
CA ILE A 73 6.52 -16.16 12.12
C ILE A 73 6.14 -16.80 13.46
N GLU A 74 6.71 -17.96 13.79
CA GLU A 74 6.45 -18.64 15.06
C GLU A 74 6.96 -17.84 16.27
N GLU A 75 8.12 -17.22 16.14
CA GLU A 75 8.68 -16.33 17.16
C GLU A 75 7.79 -15.11 17.35
N ALA A 76 7.40 -14.43 16.28
CA ALA A 76 6.49 -13.28 16.35
C ALA A 76 5.15 -13.65 17.01
N ARG A 77 4.59 -14.84 16.74
CA ARG A 77 3.37 -15.31 17.40
C ARG A 77 3.51 -15.46 18.92
N ARG A 78 4.71 -15.77 19.44
CA ARG A 78 4.97 -15.90 20.88
C ARG A 78 5.16 -14.55 21.57
N LEU A 79 5.60 -13.53 20.83
CA LEU A 79 5.84 -12.18 21.34
C LEU A 79 4.57 -11.32 21.41
N VAL A 80 3.46 -11.78 20.82
CA VAL A 80 2.21 -11.02 20.73
C VAL A 80 1.22 -11.49 21.79
N ASP A 81 0.51 -10.54 22.40
CA ASP A 81 -0.45 -10.83 23.47
C ASP A 81 -1.59 -11.75 23.03
N LYS A 82 -1.98 -12.65 23.94
CA LYS A 82 -3.02 -13.66 23.69
C LYS A 82 -4.37 -13.03 23.31
N ASP A 83 -4.72 -11.91 23.93
CA ASP A 83 -5.97 -11.20 23.65
C ASP A 83 -5.97 -10.56 22.27
N PHE A 84 -4.82 -10.02 21.83
CA PHE A 84 -4.67 -9.51 20.48
C PHE A 84 -4.79 -10.62 19.44
N ILE A 85 -4.17 -11.78 19.67
CA ILE A 85 -4.34 -12.96 18.81
C ILE A 85 -5.80 -13.43 18.78
N LYS A 86 -6.51 -13.39 19.92
CA LYS A 86 -7.93 -13.73 19.99
C LYS A 86 -8.79 -12.76 19.15
N ALA A 87 -8.51 -11.46 19.23
CA ALA A 87 -9.19 -10.45 18.41
C ALA A 87 -8.94 -10.65 16.91
N LEU A 88 -7.68 -10.90 16.51
CA LEU A 88 -7.34 -11.21 15.12
C LEU A 88 -8.05 -12.48 14.61
N LYS A 89 -8.07 -13.55 15.42
CA LYS A 89 -8.79 -14.78 15.07
C LYS A 89 -10.28 -14.53 14.90
N LYS A 90 -10.88 -13.67 15.73
CA LYS A 90 -12.30 -13.33 15.63
C LYS A 90 -12.62 -12.51 14.38
N ALA A 91 -11.73 -11.61 13.95
CA ALA A 91 -11.91 -10.82 12.73
C ALA A 91 -11.70 -11.64 11.43
N TYR A 92 -10.97 -12.76 11.50
CA TYR A 92 -10.75 -13.66 10.37
C TYR A 92 -11.94 -14.60 10.09
N GLN A 93 -12.71 -14.94 11.13
CA GLN A 93 -13.92 -15.77 11.04
C GLN A 93 -15.07 -15.02 10.36
#